data_AF-A0A073CMN0-F1
#
_entry.id   AF-A0A073CMN0-F1
#
_cell.length_a   1.000
_cell.length_b   1.000
_cell.length_c   1.000
_cell.angle_alpha   90.00
_cell.angle_beta   90.00
_cell.angle_gamma   90.00
#
_symmetry.space_group_name_H-M   'P 1'
#
loop_
_entity.id
_entity.type
_entity.pdbx_description
1 polymer ?
#
loop_
_entity_poly.entity_id
_entity_poly.type
_entity_poly.pdbx_seq_one_letter_code
_entity_poly.pdbx_strand_id
1 'polypeptide(L)'
;MEPNDLDLVVPAAGGALLGALVGGPVGAAIGAAGGALVGAKFKQLKEEQSQQQTRREEPEKFNSNSSFSSISTVQTHSSLTTTAQKITQKFLVLVVSHAQAGFLESLQAKRRIDFKDGESLYEITKYLWVGTEDKYSKIEANISDYSVAKGAESEYDIYLVSIELNQADEGFNSNVNQLDRYDAFRKLADLAVNFTISPRLQMEAYGNIGVYSR
;
A
#
# COMPACT_ATOMS: atom_id res chain seq x y z
N MET A 1 56.90 8.82 45.73
CA MET A 1 56.71 9.56 44.47
C MET A 1 55.93 8.63 43.56
N GLU A 2 54.62 8.82 43.60
CA GLU A 2 53.62 8.07 42.83
C GLU A 2 53.52 8.61 41.39
N PRO A 3 53.29 7.76 40.39
CA PRO A 3 52.81 8.18 39.08
C PRO A 3 51.28 8.28 39.08
N ASN A 4 50.75 9.42 38.61
CA ASN A 4 49.32 9.59 38.34
C ASN A 4 49.00 9.14 36.91
N ASP A 5 48.01 8.26 36.79
CA ASP A 5 47.38 7.84 35.54
C ASP A 5 46.67 9.01 34.85
N LEU A 6 46.94 9.18 33.54
CA LEU A 6 46.25 10.13 32.67
C LEU A 6 45.38 9.32 31.71
N ASP A 7 44.08 9.33 32.03
CA ASP A 7 43.03 8.64 31.28
C ASP A 7 42.80 9.32 29.92
N LEU A 8 42.89 8.51 28.87
CA LEU A 8 42.86 8.90 27.47
C LEU A 8 41.40 9.02 27.00
N VAL A 9 40.87 10.25 26.99
CA VAL A 9 39.57 10.55 26.37
C VAL A 9 39.72 10.54 24.85
N VAL A 10 39.19 9.51 24.20
CA VAL A 10 39.02 9.42 22.74
C VAL A 10 37.69 10.06 22.35
N PRO A 11 37.65 11.22 21.67
CA PRO A 11 36.43 11.67 21.00
C PRO A 11 36.24 10.85 19.71
N ALA A 12 35.15 10.08 19.66
CA ALA A 12 34.69 9.38 18.46
C ALA A 12 34.29 10.40 17.38
N ALA A 13 35.23 10.71 16.50
CA ALA A 13 35.00 11.36 15.22
C ALA A 13 34.73 10.27 14.16
N GLY A 14 33.49 10.19 13.67
CA GLY A 14 33.13 9.34 12.53
C GLY A 14 31.64 9.53 12.19
N GLY A 15 31.22 9.87 10.98
CA GLY A 15 31.96 10.19 9.76
C GLY A 15 31.00 10.88 8.79
N ALA A 16 31.49 11.92 8.12
CA ALA A 16 30.87 12.51 6.94
C ALA A 16 31.71 12.09 5.73
N LEU A 17 31.20 11.15 4.96
CA LEU A 17 31.70 10.59 3.71
C LEU A 17 30.43 10.33 2.90
N LEU A 18 30.20 10.73 1.65
CA LEU A 18 31.02 11.11 0.50
C LEU A 18 30.08 11.84 -0.48
N GLY A 19 30.58 12.80 -1.25
CA GLY A 19 29.79 13.43 -2.32
C GLY A 19 30.53 14.50 -3.11
N ALA A 20 31.82 14.33 -3.34
CA ALA A 20 32.59 15.19 -4.24
C ALA A 20 33.34 14.29 -5.21
N LEU A 21 32.69 13.94 -6.33
CA LEU A 21 33.40 13.43 -7.50
C LEU A 21 32.70 13.95 -8.75
N VAL A 22 33.48 14.67 -9.57
CA VAL A 22 33.23 15.10 -10.96
C VAL A 22 32.70 16.54 -11.14
N GLY A 23 33.62 17.49 -11.47
CA GLY A 23 33.30 18.58 -12.40
C GLY A 23 33.91 19.99 -12.16
N GLY A 24 35.20 20.20 -12.47
CA GLY A 24 35.73 21.47 -13.00
C GLY A 24 35.94 22.69 -12.06
N PRO A 25 36.77 23.68 -12.45
CA PRO A 25 37.21 24.83 -11.62
C PRO A 25 36.19 25.97 -11.46
N VAL A 26 34.92 25.77 -11.80
CA VAL A 26 33.86 26.78 -11.61
C VAL A 26 32.68 26.13 -10.91
N GLY A 27 32.62 26.21 -9.58
CA GLY A 27 31.44 25.73 -8.86
C GLY A 27 31.62 25.37 -7.39
N ALA A 28 32.58 25.96 -6.66
CA ALA A 28 32.62 25.89 -5.21
C ALA A 28 31.83 27.07 -4.64
N ALA A 29 30.52 26.91 -4.44
CA ALA A 29 29.74 27.89 -3.68
C ALA A 29 28.44 27.28 -3.12
N ILE A 30 28.42 27.14 -1.79
CA ILE A 30 27.22 27.27 -0.93
C ILE A 30 26.27 26.04 -0.96
N GLY A 31 25.84 25.45 0.16
CA GLY A 31 25.90 25.92 1.54
C GLY A 31 25.67 24.78 2.53
N ALA A 32 26.40 24.87 3.64
CA ALA A 32 26.13 24.17 4.87
C ALA A 32 25.38 25.14 5.78
N ALA A 33 24.10 24.89 6.08
CA ALA A 33 23.40 25.46 7.23
C ALA A 33 21.99 24.85 7.32
N GLY A 34 21.76 24.00 8.32
CA GLY A 34 20.40 23.50 8.59
C GLY A 34 20.37 22.24 9.45
N GLY A 35 21.02 22.26 10.61
CA GLY A 35 21.08 21.09 11.49
C GLY A 35 21.15 21.47 12.96
N ALA A 36 20.04 21.90 13.53
CA ALA A 36 19.80 21.87 14.98
C ALA A 36 18.32 22.18 15.29
N LEU A 37 17.46 21.16 15.37
CA LEU A 37 16.21 21.29 16.13
C LEU A 37 15.58 19.93 16.48
N VAL A 38 16.13 19.18 17.44
CA VAL A 38 15.33 18.18 18.17
C VAL A 38 15.83 18.09 19.61
N GLY A 39 15.06 18.58 20.57
CA GLY A 39 15.41 18.44 21.98
C GLY A 39 14.61 19.29 22.94
N ALA A 40 13.29 19.06 23.04
CA ALA A 40 12.53 19.22 24.28
C ALA A 40 11.06 18.83 24.07
N LYS A 41 10.49 18.18 25.10
CA LYS A 41 9.07 17.84 25.31
C LYS A 41 8.59 16.59 24.56
N PHE A 42 7.93 15.59 25.14
CA PHE A 42 7.10 15.56 26.35
C PHE A 42 7.19 14.14 26.97
N LYS A 43 7.80 14.05 28.16
CA LYS A 43 7.58 12.95 29.12
C LYS A 43 6.34 13.34 29.93
N GLN A 44 5.15 13.00 29.47
CA GLN A 44 3.95 13.03 30.31
C GLN A 44 2.86 12.28 29.56
N LEU A 45 2.62 11.03 29.95
CA LEU A 45 1.40 10.22 29.77
C LEU A 45 1.76 8.79 30.22
N LYS A 46 2.12 8.68 31.50
CA LYS A 46 2.21 7.41 32.23
C LYS A 46 1.69 7.71 33.62
N GLU A 47 0.38 7.58 33.79
CA GLU A 47 -0.37 7.39 35.05
C GLU A 47 -1.79 7.87 34.81
N GLU A 48 -2.65 6.98 34.28
CA GLU A 48 -4.11 6.98 34.49
C GLU A 48 -4.72 5.87 33.61
N GLN A 49 -4.59 4.62 34.06
CA GLN A 49 -5.61 3.57 33.87
C GLN A 49 -5.15 2.27 34.55
N SER A 50 -4.89 2.38 35.86
CA SER A 50 -5.00 1.26 36.78
C SER A 50 -6.28 1.47 37.57
N GLN A 51 -7.38 0.85 37.13
CA GLN A 51 -8.48 0.36 37.98
C GLN A 51 -9.64 -0.11 37.10
N GLN A 52 -9.66 -1.40 36.76
CA GLN A 52 -10.90 -2.20 36.83
C GLN A 52 -10.56 -3.71 36.86
N GLN A 53 -10.29 -4.17 38.07
CA GLN A 53 -10.69 -5.46 38.61
C GLN A 53 -12.23 -5.60 38.40
N THR A 54 -12.89 -6.72 38.08
CA THR A 54 -12.79 -8.07 38.65
C THR A 54 -13.72 -9.03 37.84
N ARG A 55 -13.24 -10.24 37.54
CA ARG A 55 -13.91 -11.55 37.73
C ARG A 55 -15.36 -11.77 37.20
N ARG A 56 -15.52 -12.74 36.29
CA ARG A 56 -16.36 -13.95 36.54
C ARG A 56 -16.01 -15.09 35.57
N GLU A 57 -15.85 -16.28 36.15
CA GLU A 57 -15.69 -17.58 35.49
C GLU A 57 -17.04 -18.05 34.93
N GLU A 58 -17.06 -18.65 33.74
CA GLU A 58 -17.87 -19.86 33.50
C GLU A 58 -17.33 -20.66 32.28
N PRO A 59 -16.99 -21.96 32.47
CA PRO A 59 -16.67 -22.86 31.37
C PRO A 59 -17.91 -23.67 30.96
N GLU A 60 -18.57 -23.30 29.86
CA GLU A 60 -19.54 -24.20 29.23
C GLU A 60 -18.81 -25.21 28.34
N LYS A 61 -18.71 -26.43 28.88
CA LYS A 61 -18.53 -27.65 28.11
C LYS A 61 -19.78 -27.87 27.25
N PHE A 62 -19.62 -27.88 25.93
CA PHE A 62 -20.50 -28.67 25.06
C PHE A 62 -19.70 -29.80 24.43
N ASN A 63 -19.93 -30.98 24.98
CA ASN A 63 -19.54 -32.27 24.45
C ASN A 63 -20.83 -32.91 23.94
N SER A 64 -20.91 -33.29 22.67
CA SER A 64 -21.76 -34.40 22.19
C SER A 64 -21.45 -34.71 20.72
N ASN A 65 -20.75 -35.82 20.56
CA ASN A 65 -20.72 -36.67 19.38
C ASN A 65 -22.10 -36.81 18.71
N SER A 66 -22.14 -36.68 17.38
CA SER A 66 -23.11 -37.41 16.56
C SER A 66 -22.36 -38.17 15.46
N SER A 67 -22.10 -39.44 15.73
CA SER A 67 -21.85 -40.46 14.71
C SER A 67 -23.16 -40.82 13.98
N PHE A 68 -23.01 -41.49 12.84
CA PHE A 68 -24.03 -42.03 11.91
C PHE A 68 -24.52 -41.02 10.85
N SER A 69 -24.63 -41.34 9.56
CA SER A 69 -24.61 -42.64 8.89
C SER A 69 -24.16 -42.47 7.43
N SER A 70 -23.27 -43.33 6.97
CA SER A 70 -22.88 -43.47 5.58
C SER A 70 -24.05 -44.00 4.76
N ILE A 71 -24.59 -43.18 3.84
CA ILE A 71 -25.44 -43.68 2.76
C ILE A 71 -24.73 -43.38 1.45
N SER A 72 -24.13 -44.45 0.92
CA SER A 72 -23.62 -44.55 -0.44
C SER A 72 -24.74 -44.20 -1.41
N THR A 73 -24.65 -43.02 -2.02
CA THR A 73 -25.54 -42.63 -3.12
C THR A 73 -24.77 -42.77 -4.42
N VAL A 74 -25.39 -43.51 -5.32
CA VAL A 74 -24.92 -43.93 -6.64
C VAL A 74 -24.45 -42.74 -7.47
N GLN A 75 -23.27 -42.91 -8.05
CA GLN A 75 -22.56 -42.00 -8.93
C GLN A 75 -23.29 -41.90 -10.28
N THR A 76 -24.22 -40.96 -10.40
CA THR A 76 -24.70 -40.49 -11.72
C THR A 76 -23.67 -39.54 -12.30
N HIS A 77 -22.92 -40.03 -13.30
CA HIS A 77 -22.05 -39.25 -14.16
C HIS A 77 -22.88 -38.21 -14.93
N SER A 78 -23.05 -37.03 -14.32
CA SER A 78 -23.56 -35.86 -15.01
C SER A 78 -22.45 -35.35 -15.91
N SER A 79 -22.65 -35.49 -17.22
CA SER A 79 -21.80 -34.88 -18.24
C SER A 79 -21.67 -33.40 -17.95
N LEU A 80 -20.47 -32.99 -17.54
CA LEU A 80 -20.09 -31.59 -17.38
C LEU A 80 -20.19 -30.92 -18.75
N THR A 81 -21.32 -30.27 -19.00
CA THR A 81 -21.44 -29.29 -20.06
C THR A 81 -20.59 -28.11 -19.63
N THR A 82 -19.35 -28.06 -20.09
CA THR A 82 -18.45 -26.91 -19.91
C THR A 82 -19.02 -25.76 -20.73
N THR A 83 -20.03 -25.09 -20.18
CA THR A 83 -20.45 -23.77 -20.62
C THR A 83 -19.23 -22.88 -20.40
N ALA A 84 -18.57 -22.46 -21.48
CA ALA A 84 -17.44 -21.56 -21.44
C ALA A 84 -17.85 -20.30 -20.64
N GLN A 85 -17.51 -20.27 -19.35
CA GLN A 85 -17.80 -19.14 -18.48
C GLN A 85 -16.97 -17.99 -19.01
N LYS A 86 -17.67 -16.96 -19.52
CA LYS A 86 -17.06 -15.70 -19.93
C LYS A 86 -16.37 -15.12 -18.70
N ILE A 87 -15.05 -15.28 -18.61
CA ILE A 87 -14.24 -14.73 -17.52
C ILE A 87 -14.47 -13.22 -17.55
N THR A 88 -15.19 -12.72 -16.55
CA THR A 88 -15.49 -11.29 -16.46
C THR A 88 -14.28 -10.63 -15.87
N GLN A 89 -13.51 -9.94 -16.71
CA GLN A 89 -12.30 -9.23 -16.32
C GLN A 89 -12.63 -8.19 -15.24
N LYS A 90 -11.78 -8.15 -14.21
CA LYS A 90 -11.92 -7.25 -13.07
C LYS A 90 -10.80 -6.23 -13.07
N PHE A 91 -11.14 -5.01 -12.70
CA PHE A 91 -10.21 -3.90 -12.59
C PHE A 91 -10.20 -3.37 -11.17
N LEU A 92 -9.00 -3.10 -10.65
CA LEU A 92 -8.73 -2.40 -9.42
C LEU A 92 -8.09 -1.05 -9.78
N VAL A 93 -8.71 0.04 -9.35
CA VAL A 93 -8.17 1.40 -9.56
C VAL A 93 -7.77 1.96 -8.21
N LEU A 94 -6.53 2.43 -8.11
CA LEU A 94 -5.94 2.98 -6.89
C LEU A 94 -5.68 4.48 -7.08
N VAL A 95 -6.07 5.28 -6.10
CA VAL A 95 -5.78 6.73 -6.06
C VAL A 95 -4.53 6.96 -5.21
N VAL A 96 -3.47 7.44 -5.86
CA VAL A 96 -2.15 7.66 -5.25
C VAL A 96 -1.75 9.13 -5.40
N SER A 97 -1.21 9.73 -4.34
CA SER A 97 -0.74 11.12 -4.37
C SER A 97 0.47 11.30 -5.29
N HIS A 98 0.56 12.46 -5.96
CA HIS A 98 1.72 12.79 -6.80
C HIS A 98 3.06 12.75 -6.06
N ALA A 99 3.07 12.91 -4.73
CA ALA A 99 4.26 12.81 -3.90
C ALA A 99 4.95 11.43 -4.00
N GLN A 100 4.24 10.43 -4.51
CA GLN A 100 4.73 9.06 -4.69
C GLN A 100 5.19 8.78 -6.14
N ALA A 101 5.36 9.81 -6.97
CA ALA A 101 5.75 9.66 -8.38
C ALA A 101 6.99 8.77 -8.56
N GLY A 102 8.03 8.94 -7.73
CA GLY A 102 9.26 8.14 -7.83
C GLY A 102 9.03 6.63 -7.62
N PHE A 103 8.11 6.25 -6.73
CA PHE A 103 7.72 4.84 -6.57
C PHE A 103 6.97 4.34 -7.81
N LEU A 104 6.01 5.13 -8.32
CA LEU A 104 5.22 4.78 -9.50
C LEU A 104 6.06 4.64 -10.77
N GLU A 105 7.05 5.51 -10.96
CA GLU A 105 8.03 5.41 -12.06
C GLU A 105 8.86 4.13 -11.97
N SER A 106 9.32 3.78 -10.77
CA SER A 106 10.03 2.51 -10.53
C SER A 106 9.14 1.31 -10.84
N LEU A 107 7.88 1.34 -10.39
CA LEU A 107 6.89 0.29 -10.65
C LEU A 107 6.66 0.13 -12.16
N GLN A 108 6.44 1.23 -12.88
CA GLN A 108 6.24 1.23 -14.33
C GLN A 108 7.47 0.71 -15.08
N ALA A 109 8.69 1.06 -14.64
CA ALA A 109 9.93 0.56 -15.22
C ALA A 109 10.08 -0.96 -15.02
N LYS A 110 9.66 -1.50 -13.88
CA LYS A 110 9.66 -2.95 -13.60
C LYS A 110 8.63 -3.72 -14.44
N ARG A 111 7.52 -3.07 -14.84
CA ARG A 111 6.39 -3.66 -15.59
C ARG A 111 5.72 -4.87 -14.91
N ARG A 112 5.97 -5.07 -13.62
CA ARG A 112 5.34 -6.10 -12.80
C ARG A 112 5.24 -5.60 -11.37
N ILE A 113 4.22 -6.08 -10.65
CA ILE A 113 4.04 -5.82 -9.23
C ILE A 113 4.66 -6.99 -8.50
N ASP A 114 5.71 -6.76 -7.70
CA ASP A 114 6.20 -7.78 -6.78
C ASP A 114 5.48 -7.69 -5.42
N PHE A 115 5.74 -8.66 -4.55
CA PHE A 115 5.12 -8.71 -3.22
C PHE A 115 5.32 -7.42 -2.40
N LYS A 116 6.53 -6.82 -2.46
CA LYS A 116 6.84 -5.59 -1.72
C LYS A 116 6.20 -4.37 -2.37
N ASP A 117 6.09 -4.36 -3.69
CA ASP A 117 5.35 -3.34 -4.41
C ASP A 117 3.87 -3.37 -4.02
N GLY A 118 3.28 -4.57 -3.82
CA GLY A 118 1.92 -4.74 -3.30
C GLY A 118 1.73 -4.14 -1.91
N GLU A 119 2.66 -4.39 -0.98
CA GLU A 119 2.67 -3.77 0.35
C GLU A 119 2.81 -2.24 0.27
N SER A 120 3.70 -1.76 -0.59
CA SER A 120 3.92 -0.33 -0.80
C SER A 120 2.68 0.35 -1.39
N LEU A 121 2.03 -0.29 -2.37
CA LEU A 121 0.77 0.16 -2.95
C LEU A 121 -0.33 0.24 -1.91
N TYR A 122 -0.42 -0.74 -1.00
CA TYR A 122 -1.34 -0.66 0.12
C TYR A 122 -1.07 0.63 0.89
N GLU A 123 0.14 0.82 1.43
CA GLU A 123 0.50 1.96 2.28
C GLU A 123 0.16 3.31 1.68
N ILE A 124 0.47 3.51 0.39
CA ILE A 124 0.31 4.81 -0.29
C ILE A 124 -1.09 5.06 -0.85
N THR A 125 -1.91 4.01 -0.99
CA THR A 125 -3.26 4.15 -1.53
C THR A 125 -4.18 4.76 -0.48
N LYS A 126 -4.86 5.85 -0.84
CA LYS A 126 -5.90 6.46 0.02
C LYS A 126 -7.28 5.94 -0.30
N TYR A 127 -7.59 5.88 -1.60
CA TYR A 127 -8.88 5.45 -2.10
C TYR A 127 -8.70 4.40 -3.16
N LEU A 128 -9.66 3.49 -3.25
CA LEU A 128 -9.66 2.46 -4.28
C LEU A 128 -11.06 2.21 -4.82
N TRP A 129 -11.12 1.60 -5.99
CA TRP A 129 -12.34 1.19 -6.67
C TRP A 129 -12.13 -0.16 -7.33
N VAL A 130 -13.19 -0.98 -7.36
CA VAL A 130 -13.20 -2.28 -8.05
C VAL A 130 -14.40 -2.34 -8.99
N GLY A 131 -14.19 -2.83 -10.21
CA GLY A 131 -15.29 -3.00 -11.16
C GLY A 131 -14.99 -3.90 -12.35
N THR A 132 -15.89 -3.87 -13.32
CA THR A 132 -15.78 -4.58 -14.59
C THR A 132 -15.13 -3.70 -15.65
N GLU A 133 -14.63 -4.32 -16.72
CA GLU A 133 -14.07 -3.64 -17.90
C GLU A 133 -15.00 -2.53 -18.42
N ASP A 134 -16.29 -2.83 -18.62
CA ASP A 134 -17.29 -1.88 -19.10
C ASP A 134 -17.52 -0.66 -18.19
N LYS A 135 -17.25 -0.78 -16.89
CA LYS A 135 -17.22 0.37 -15.98
C LYS A 135 -15.88 1.10 -16.04
N TYR A 136 -14.79 0.36 -16.15
CA TYR A 136 -13.44 0.91 -16.26
C TYR A 136 -13.27 1.76 -17.52
N SER A 137 -13.73 1.32 -18.70
CA SER A 137 -13.62 2.09 -19.94
C SER A 137 -14.33 3.45 -19.85
N LYS A 138 -15.39 3.55 -19.04
CA LYS A 138 -16.07 4.84 -18.78
C LYS A 138 -15.26 5.76 -17.89
N ILE A 139 -14.48 5.20 -16.96
CA ILE A 139 -13.54 5.97 -16.15
C ILE A 139 -12.45 6.50 -17.08
N GLU A 140 -11.79 5.61 -17.83
CA GLU A 140 -10.69 5.94 -18.74
C GLU A 140 -11.07 7.00 -19.78
N ALA A 141 -12.27 6.92 -20.36
CA ALA A 141 -12.74 7.89 -21.34
C ALA A 141 -12.88 9.33 -20.78
N ASN A 142 -13.06 9.47 -19.47
CA ASN A 142 -13.31 10.77 -18.85
C ASN A 142 -12.09 11.35 -18.11
N ILE A 143 -11.03 10.56 -17.87
CA ILE A 143 -9.90 11.04 -17.05
C ILE A 143 -9.02 12.07 -17.77
N SER A 144 -9.03 12.08 -19.11
CA SER A 144 -8.18 12.99 -19.91
C SER A 144 -8.50 14.46 -19.65
N ASP A 145 -9.75 14.75 -19.32
CA ASP A 145 -10.24 16.11 -19.07
C ASP A 145 -9.62 16.73 -17.81
N TYR A 146 -9.04 15.89 -16.93
CA TYR A 146 -8.42 16.29 -15.67
C TYR A 146 -6.89 16.27 -15.72
N SER A 147 -6.29 16.10 -16.92
CA SER A 147 -4.84 16.06 -17.04
C SER A 147 -4.21 17.41 -16.69
N VAL A 148 -3.13 17.36 -15.90
CA VAL A 148 -2.41 18.56 -15.47
C VAL A 148 -1.39 18.97 -16.52
N ALA A 149 -1.53 20.17 -17.06
CA ALA A 149 -0.55 20.75 -17.95
C ALA A 149 0.75 21.08 -17.20
N LYS A 150 1.88 20.96 -17.91
CA LYS A 150 3.21 21.30 -17.35
C LYS A 150 3.22 22.72 -16.81
N GLY A 151 3.64 22.88 -15.55
CA GLY A 151 3.69 24.18 -14.86
C GLY A 151 2.39 24.62 -14.17
N ALA A 152 1.30 23.86 -14.29
CA ALA A 152 0.05 24.02 -13.54
C ALA A 152 -0.08 23.00 -12.40
N GLU A 153 1.06 22.47 -11.96
CA GLU A 153 1.19 21.37 -11.02
C GLU A 153 0.86 21.78 -9.59
N SER A 154 0.12 20.93 -8.88
CA SER A 154 -0.30 21.14 -7.49
C SER A 154 0.14 19.97 -6.60
N GLU A 155 0.36 20.24 -5.31
CA GLU A 155 0.67 19.21 -4.31
C GLU A 155 -0.50 18.23 -4.06
N TYR A 156 -1.71 18.63 -4.48
CA TYR A 156 -2.91 17.79 -4.34
C TYR A 156 -3.16 16.90 -5.55
N ASP A 157 -2.31 17.01 -6.58
CA ASP A 157 -2.42 16.17 -7.76
C ASP A 157 -2.21 14.69 -7.40
N ILE A 158 -2.72 13.84 -8.29
CA ILE A 158 -2.76 12.40 -8.11
C ILE A 158 -2.36 11.65 -9.37
N TYR A 159 -2.15 10.36 -9.18
CA TYR A 159 -2.10 9.34 -10.22
C TYR A 159 -3.19 8.30 -9.95
N LEU A 160 -3.76 7.75 -11.02
CA LEU A 160 -4.57 6.56 -10.98
C LEU A 160 -3.73 5.37 -11.43
N VAL A 161 -3.63 4.36 -10.59
CA VAL A 161 -3.01 3.08 -10.93
C VAL A 161 -4.14 2.09 -11.22
N SER A 162 -4.29 1.71 -12.48
CA SER A 162 -5.32 0.78 -12.94
C SER A 162 -4.69 -0.60 -13.13
N ILE A 163 -5.15 -1.57 -12.35
CA ILE A 163 -4.63 -2.94 -12.33
C ILE A 163 -5.72 -3.88 -12.87
N GLU A 164 -5.38 -4.63 -13.89
CA GLU A 164 -6.20 -5.71 -14.41
C GLU A 164 -5.94 -6.98 -13.59
N LEU A 165 -7.01 -7.58 -13.07
CA LEU A 165 -6.94 -8.78 -12.24
C LEU A 165 -7.37 -10.02 -13.03
N ASN A 166 -6.62 -11.12 -12.87
CA ASN A 166 -6.96 -12.42 -13.50
C ASN A 166 -8.20 -13.07 -12.87
N GLN A 167 -8.52 -12.72 -11.62
CA GLN A 167 -9.69 -13.17 -10.90
C GLN A 167 -10.14 -12.11 -9.90
N ALA A 168 -11.39 -12.20 -9.45
CA ALA A 168 -11.87 -11.37 -8.36
C ALA A 168 -11.22 -11.80 -7.03
N ASP A 169 -10.83 -10.83 -6.20
CA ASP A 169 -10.43 -11.05 -4.81
C ASP A 169 -11.34 -10.22 -3.91
N GLU A 170 -11.98 -10.87 -2.95
CA GLU A 170 -12.94 -10.24 -2.04
C GLU A 170 -12.30 -9.22 -1.11
N GLY A 171 -11.00 -9.34 -0.83
CA GLY A 171 -10.26 -8.40 0.02
C GLY A 171 -10.14 -6.99 -0.56
N PHE A 172 -10.51 -6.79 -1.83
CA PHE A 172 -10.65 -5.45 -2.38
C PHE A 172 -12.03 -4.84 -2.20
N ASN A 173 -13.07 -5.57 -1.80
CA ASN A 173 -14.44 -5.03 -1.64
C ASN A 173 -14.52 -3.93 -0.57
N SER A 174 -15.49 -3.02 -0.67
CA SER A 174 -15.60 -1.86 0.23
C SER A 174 -15.73 -2.18 1.72
N ASN A 175 -16.36 -3.31 2.06
CA ASN A 175 -16.72 -3.68 3.43
C ASN A 175 -15.87 -4.86 3.95
N VAL A 176 -14.55 -4.82 3.72
CA VAL A 176 -13.62 -5.80 4.29
C VAL A 176 -12.83 -5.20 5.44
N ASN A 177 -12.29 -6.06 6.30
CA ASN A 177 -11.37 -5.60 7.34
C ASN A 177 -10.00 -5.25 6.73
N GLN A 178 -9.22 -4.42 7.45
CA GLN A 178 -7.94 -3.92 6.96
C GLN A 178 -6.89 -5.01 6.76
N LEU A 179 -6.94 -6.10 7.55
CA LEU A 179 -5.99 -7.20 7.44
C LEU A 179 -6.22 -8.00 6.15
N ASP A 180 -7.48 -8.33 5.85
CA ASP A 180 -7.86 -9.01 4.60
C ASP A 180 -7.50 -8.14 3.39
N ARG A 181 -7.70 -6.83 3.50
CA ARG A 181 -7.32 -5.89 2.46
C ARG A 181 -5.80 -5.85 2.28
N TYR A 182 -5.04 -5.79 3.37
CA TYR A 182 -3.58 -5.86 3.31
C TYR A 182 -3.09 -7.14 2.62
N ASP A 183 -3.68 -8.28 2.98
CA ASP A 183 -3.34 -9.56 2.36
C ASP A 183 -3.74 -9.61 0.88
N ALA A 184 -4.86 -9.00 0.47
CA ALA A 184 -5.23 -8.87 -0.94
C ALA A 184 -4.20 -8.05 -1.74
N PHE A 185 -3.70 -6.94 -1.18
CA PHE A 185 -2.63 -6.16 -1.81
C PHE A 185 -1.33 -6.97 -1.97
N ARG A 186 -0.97 -7.80 -0.99
CA ARG A 186 0.21 -8.69 -1.07
C ARG A 186 0.07 -9.74 -2.18
N LYS A 187 -1.15 -10.20 -2.43
CA LYS A 187 -1.47 -11.14 -3.52
C LYS A 187 -1.44 -10.50 -4.91
N LEU A 188 -1.30 -9.17 -5.04
CA LEU A 188 -1.24 -8.52 -6.35
C LEU A 188 -0.13 -9.07 -7.25
N ALA A 189 0.95 -9.59 -6.68
CA ALA A 189 2.02 -10.24 -7.45
C ALA A 189 1.52 -11.46 -8.26
N ASP A 190 0.48 -12.14 -7.77
CA ASP A 190 -0.11 -13.32 -8.41
C ASP A 190 -1.43 -12.99 -9.14
N LEU A 191 -2.13 -11.94 -8.70
CA LEU A 191 -3.43 -11.54 -9.24
C LEU A 191 -3.34 -10.57 -10.44
N ALA A 192 -2.32 -9.71 -10.47
CA ALA A 192 -2.19 -8.69 -11.49
C ALA A 192 -1.75 -9.28 -12.83
N VAL A 193 -2.58 -9.12 -13.86
CA VAL A 193 -2.24 -9.48 -15.25
C VAL A 193 -1.42 -8.37 -15.89
N ASN A 194 -1.90 -7.14 -15.72
CA ASN A 194 -1.31 -5.94 -16.27
C ASN A 194 -1.67 -4.75 -15.38
N PHE A 195 -0.92 -3.66 -15.48
CA PHE A 195 -1.32 -2.41 -14.88
C PHE A 195 -0.87 -1.23 -15.74
N THR A 196 -1.60 -0.13 -15.60
CA THR A 196 -1.30 1.16 -16.21
C THR A 196 -1.30 2.24 -15.15
N ILE A 197 -0.51 3.28 -15.38
CA ILE A 197 -0.47 4.46 -14.52
C ILE A 197 -0.89 5.64 -15.40
N SER A 198 -1.90 6.39 -14.94
CA SER A 198 -2.37 7.57 -15.64
C SER A 198 -1.27 8.64 -15.74
N PRO A 199 -1.41 9.65 -16.63
CA PRO A 199 -0.68 10.90 -16.44
C PRO A 199 -1.01 11.52 -15.08
N ARG A 200 -0.32 12.60 -14.72
CA ARG A 200 -0.66 13.41 -13.55
C ARG A 200 -2.04 14.05 -13.74
N LEU A 201 -2.92 13.85 -12.77
CA LEU A 201 -4.31 14.32 -12.80
C LEU A 201 -4.58 15.26 -11.64
N GLN A 202 -5.52 16.17 -11.86
CA GLN A 202 -6.12 16.98 -10.80
C GLN A 202 -6.90 16.08 -9.83
N MET A 203 -7.03 16.52 -8.58
CA MET A 203 -7.69 15.75 -7.52
C MET A 203 -9.16 15.44 -7.86
N GLU A 204 -9.80 16.28 -8.65
CA GLU A 204 -11.20 16.16 -9.10
C GLU A 204 -11.44 14.92 -9.96
N ALA A 205 -10.38 14.36 -10.58
CA ALA A 205 -10.48 13.23 -11.51
C ALA A 205 -11.18 12.00 -10.91
N TYR A 206 -11.01 11.73 -9.61
CA TYR A 206 -11.63 10.58 -8.95
C TYR A 206 -13.00 10.89 -8.32
N GLY A 207 -13.45 12.14 -8.35
CA GLY A 207 -14.70 12.57 -7.72
C GLY A 207 -15.93 11.83 -8.27
N ASN A 208 -15.89 11.41 -9.54
CA ASN A 208 -16.99 10.74 -10.22
C ASN A 208 -16.81 9.21 -10.35
N ILE A 209 -15.70 8.64 -9.84
CA ILE A 209 -15.39 7.22 -9.98
C ILE A 209 -16.15 6.36 -8.96
N GLY A 210 -16.59 6.95 -7.85
CA GLY A 210 -17.22 6.22 -6.75
C GLY A 210 -16.20 5.38 -5.96
N VAL A 211 -14.99 5.94 -5.78
CA VAL A 211 -13.96 5.34 -4.94
C VAL A 211 -14.41 5.29 -3.47
N TYR A 212 -13.84 4.37 -2.71
CA TYR A 212 -14.01 4.28 -1.25
C TYR A 212 -12.67 4.30 -0.55
N SER A 213 -12.68 4.67 0.74
CA SER A 213 -11.48 4.61 1.57
C SER A 213 -10.95 3.19 1.63
N ARG A 214 -9.63 3.09 1.51
CA ARG A 214 -8.91 1.90 1.92
C ARG A 214 -9.16 1.60 3.41
#